data_AF-A0A2D8MDI3-F1
#
_entry.id   AF-A0A2D8MDI3-F1
#
_cell.length_a   1.000
_cell.length_b   1.000
_cell.length_c   1.000
_cell.angle_alpha   90.00
_cell.angle_beta   90.00
_cell.angle_gamma   90.00
#
_symmetry.space_group_name_H-M   'P 1'
#
loop_
_entity.id
_entity.type
_entity.pdbx_description
1 polymer ?
#
loop_
_entity_poly.entity_id
_entity_poly.type
_entity_poly.pdbx_seq_one_letter_code
_entity_poly.pdbx_strand_id
1 'polypeptide(L)'
;MTEDETFIAETSACLWESALNFIHRMPHDIPEVEVMRSALDRLGSAALRLEIVELVPRCISDWKGLDDDQQADAGCYDYDFVPAWLSAHLLQRGI
;
A
#
# COMPACT_ATOMS: atom_id res chain seq x y z
N MET A 1 6.29 20.20 -10.79
CA MET A 1 5.45 19.23 -10.08
C MET A 1 4.55 20.02 -9.17
N THR A 2 3.23 19.86 -9.27
CA THR A 2 2.27 20.44 -8.32
C THR A 2 2.33 19.69 -6.99
N GLU A 3 1.72 20.26 -5.94
CA GLU A 3 1.58 19.57 -4.65
C GLU A 3 0.81 18.25 -4.82
N ASP A 4 -0.25 18.25 -5.65
CA ASP A 4 -1.02 17.04 -5.96
C ASP A 4 -0.19 15.98 -6.68
N GLU A 5 0.64 16.37 -7.66
CA GLU A 5 1.53 15.45 -8.36
C GLU A 5 2.59 14.86 -7.41
N THR A 6 3.06 15.68 -6.45
CA THR A 6 4.02 15.25 -5.42
C THR A 6 3.37 14.20 -4.51
N PHE A 7 2.17 14.49 -4.02
CA PHE A 7 1.44 13.60 -3.12
C PHE A 7 1.09 12.25 -3.78
N ILE A 8 0.73 12.26 -5.07
CA ILE A 8 0.51 11.04 -5.85
C ILE A 8 1.81 10.23 -5.96
N ALA A 9 2.93 10.88 -6.27
CA ALA A 9 4.22 10.22 -6.40
C ALA A 9 4.69 9.61 -5.08
N GLU A 10 4.55 10.33 -3.97
CA GLU A 10 4.88 9.86 -2.62
C GLU A 10 4.01 8.68 -2.21
N THR A 11 2.69 8.76 -2.43
CA THR A 11 1.78 7.63 -2.16
C THR A 11 2.14 6.41 -3.00
N SER A 12 2.48 6.62 -4.28
CA SER A 12 2.91 5.55 -5.18
C SER A 12 4.19 4.85 -4.69
N ALA A 13 5.17 5.65 -4.27
CA ALA A 13 6.44 5.14 -3.75
C ALA A 13 6.22 4.35 -2.46
N CYS A 14 5.45 4.92 -1.52
CA CYS A 14 5.15 4.30 -0.25
C CYS A 14 4.38 2.97 -0.39
N LEU A 15 3.37 2.91 -1.27
CA LEU A 15 2.64 1.66 -1.55
C LEU A 15 3.59 0.58 -2.09
N TRP A 16 4.48 0.95 -3.01
CA TRP A 16 5.44 -0.01 -3.57
C TRP A 16 6.49 -0.46 -2.53
N GLU A 17 6.99 0.45 -1.71
CA GLU A 17 7.92 0.12 -0.64
C GLU A 17 7.28 -0.80 0.41
N SER A 18 6.01 -0.55 0.74
CA SER A 18 5.22 -1.41 1.62
C SER A 18 5.07 -2.81 1.04
N ALA A 19 4.73 -2.93 -0.26
CA ALA A 19 4.67 -4.22 -0.94
C ALA A 19 6.02 -4.96 -0.90
N LEU A 20 7.13 -4.27 -1.16
CA LEU A 20 8.47 -4.86 -1.03
C LEU A 20 8.79 -5.29 0.41
N ASN A 21 8.33 -4.55 1.42
CA ASN A 21 8.50 -4.92 2.81
C ASN A 21 7.76 -6.24 3.13
N PHE A 22 6.51 -6.39 2.69
CA PHE A 22 5.78 -7.66 2.78
C PHE A 22 6.54 -8.80 2.08
N ILE A 23 7.02 -8.57 0.85
CA ILE A 23 7.69 -9.61 0.06
C ILE A 23 9.02 -10.04 0.70
N HIS A 24 9.82 -9.12 1.22
CA HIS A 24 11.23 -9.41 1.51
C HIS A 24 11.61 -9.40 2.98
N ARG A 25 10.84 -8.71 3.84
CA ARG A 25 11.27 -8.41 5.22
C ARG A 25 10.32 -8.96 6.27
N MET A 26 9.04 -9.12 5.94
CA MET A 26 8.05 -9.60 6.90
C MET A 26 8.06 -11.14 7.05
N PRO A 27 7.70 -11.66 8.25
CA PRO A 27 7.56 -13.09 8.49
C PRO A 27 6.59 -13.79 7.54
N HIS A 28 6.89 -15.06 7.22
CA HIS A 28 6.11 -15.87 6.27
C HIS A 28 4.74 -16.34 6.78
N ASP A 29 4.51 -16.26 8.09
CA ASP A 29 3.27 -16.66 8.76
C ASP A 29 2.20 -15.56 8.76
N ILE A 30 2.51 -14.41 8.16
CA ILE A 30 1.55 -13.31 7.95
C ILE A 30 0.77 -13.57 6.65
N PRO A 31 -0.58 -13.67 6.67
CA PRO A 31 -1.37 -13.98 5.49
C PRO A 31 -1.14 -13.04 4.30
N GLU A 32 -0.95 -11.74 4.55
CA GLU A 32 -0.65 -10.74 3.53
C GLU A 32 0.67 -10.99 2.80
N VAL A 33 1.65 -11.59 3.49
CA VAL A 33 2.94 -11.96 2.89
C VAL A 33 2.77 -13.11 1.91
N GLU A 34 1.95 -14.11 2.24
CA GLU A 34 1.62 -15.21 1.33
C GLU A 34 0.90 -14.68 0.08
N VAL A 35 -0.10 -13.83 0.28
CA VAL A 35 -0.87 -13.16 -0.77
C VAL A 35 0.05 -12.39 -1.72
N MET A 36 0.90 -11.51 -1.18
CA MET A 36 1.82 -10.69 -1.98
C MET A 36 2.89 -11.52 -2.70
N ARG A 37 3.43 -12.57 -2.07
CA ARG A 37 4.41 -13.45 -2.71
C ARG A 37 3.78 -14.30 -3.80
N SER A 38 2.56 -14.80 -3.59
CA SER A 38 1.79 -15.51 -4.62
C SER A 38 1.50 -14.59 -5.81
N ALA A 39 1.12 -13.33 -5.56
CA ALA A 39 0.96 -12.32 -6.60
C ALA A 39 2.26 -12.09 -7.38
N LEU A 40 3.39 -11.98 -6.68
CA LEU A 40 4.71 -11.83 -7.29
C LEU A 40 5.08 -13.03 -8.17
N ASP A 41 4.88 -14.24 -7.68
CA ASP A 41 5.22 -15.47 -8.43
C ASP A 41 4.34 -15.61 -9.69
N ARG A 42 3.08 -15.20 -9.61
CA ARG A 42 2.11 -15.28 -10.72
C ARG A 42 2.32 -14.18 -11.77
N LEU A 43 2.55 -12.94 -11.35
CA LEU A 43 2.58 -11.76 -12.21
C LEU A 43 3.99 -11.34 -12.63
N GLY A 44 4.98 -11.63 -11.79
CA GLY A 44 6.30 -11.01 -11.84
C GLY A 44 6.30 -9.58 -11.30
N SER A 45 7.49 -9.09 -10.97
CA SER A 45 7.70 -7.80 -10.29
C SER A 45 7.16 -6.60 -11.08
N ALA A 46 7.31 -6.58 -12.40
CA ALA A 46 6.90 -5.45 -13.23
C ALA A 46 5.37 -5.28 -13.26
N ALA A 47 4.61 -6.35 -13.46
CA ALA A 47 3.15 -6.30 -13.48
C ALA A 47 2.59 -6.07 -12.07
N LEU A 48 3.16 -6.73 -11.05
CA LEU A 48 2.76 -6.48 -9.66
C LEU A 48 2.92 -5.01 -9.26
N ARG A 49 4.01 -4.35 -9.68
CA ARG A 49 4.21 -2.93 -9.41
C ARG A 49 3.10 -2.05 -10.00
N LEU A 50 2.60 -2.38 -11.19
CA LEU A 50 1.49 -1.64 -11.80
C LEU A 50 0.20 -1.83 -11.00
N GLU A 51 -0.13 -3.07 -10.63
CA GLU A 51 -1.30 -3.38 -9.79
C GLU A 51 -1.27 -2.61 -8.46
N ILE A 52 -0.11 -2.51 -7.82
CA ILE A 52 0.05 -1.77 -6.56
C ILE A 52 -0.10 -0.26 -6.76
N VAL A 53 0.48 0.31 -7.82
CA VAL A 53 0.38 1.75 -8.08
C VAL A 53 -1.03 2.16 -8.52
N GLU A 54 -1.80 1.26 -9.15
CA GLU A 54 -3.20 1.51 -9.47
C GLU A 54 -4.09 1.71 -8.22
N LEU A 55 -3.60 1.34 -7.03
CA LEU A 55 -4.31 1.57 -5.77
C LEU A 55 -4.22 3.02 -5.26
N VAL A 56 -3.31 3.84 -5.80
CA VAL A 56 -3.02 5.21 -5.32
C VAL A 56 -4.27 6.09 -5.21
N PRO A 57 -5.16 6.20 -6.22
CA PRO A 57 -6.33 7.06 -6.11
C PRO A 57 -7.26 6.64 -4.97
N ARG A 58 -7.37 5.33 -4.73
CA ARG A 58 -8.21 4.79 -3.66
C ARG A 58 -7.59 5.02 -2.29
N CYS A 59 -6.30 4.76 -2.13
CA CYS A 59 -5.59 5.02 -0.87
C CYS A 59 -5.71 6.49 -0.45
N ILE A 60 -5.51 7.42 -1.40
CA ILE A 60 -5.69 8.86 -1.17
C ILE A 60 -7.14 9.20 -0.81
N SER A 61 -8.11 8.61 -1.53
CA SER A 61 -9.53 8.85 -1.25
C SER A 61 -9.95 8.36 0.13
N ASP A 62 -9.47 7.17 0.52
CA ASP A 62 -9.76 6.57 1.81
C ASP A 62 -9.13 7.40 2.94
N TRP A 63 -7.90 7.89 2.77
CA TRP A 63 -7.25 8.84 3.70
C TRP A 63 -8.05 10.13 3.86
N LYS A 64 -8.42 10.77 2.75
CA LYS A 64 -9.19 12.03 2.75
C LYS A 64 -10.61 11.85 3.31
N GLY A 65 -11.10 10.61 3.38
CA GLY A 65 -12.37 10.27 4.00
C GLY A 65 -12.32 10.12 5.52
N LEU A 66 -11.13 10.05 6.12
CA LEU A 66 -10.94 10.06 7.56
C LEU A 66 -11.13 11.47 8.12
N ASP A 67 -11.74 11.56 9.30
CA ASP A 67 -11.78 12.80 10.07
C ASP A 67 -10.42 13.15 10.69
N ASP A 68 -10.31 14.36 11.26
CA ASP A 68 -9.04 14.88 11.79
C ASP A 68 -8.49 14.01 12.94
N ASP A 69 -9.37 13.48 13.80
CA ASP A 69 -8.96 12.62 14.92
C ASP A 69 -8.47 11.26 14.40
N GLN A 70 -9.15 10.71 13.40
CA GLN A 70 -8.74 9.47 12.73
C GLN A 70 -7.41 9.61 11.98
N GLN A 71 -7.17 10.75 11.32
CA GLN A 71 -5.88 11.03 10.67
C GLN A 71 -4.77 11.18 11.70
N ALA A 72 -5.04 11.83 12.83
CA ALA A 72 -4.09 11.95 13.93
C ALA A 72 -3.74 10.58 14.56
N ASP A 73 -4.75 9.73 14.74
CA ASP A 73 -4.57 8.37 15.27
C ASP A 73 -3.88 7.42 14.29
N ALA A 74 -4.09 7.61 12.98
CA ALA A 74 -3.43 6.84 11.94
C ALA A 74 -1.92 7.13 11.82
N GLY A 75 -1.43 8.15 12.52
CA GLY A 75 -0.02 8.49 12.57
C GLY A 75 0.49 9.09 11.26
N CYS A 76 1.72 8.76 10.91
CA CYS A 76 2.37 9.30 9.74
C CYS A 76 1.79 8.67 8.46
N TYR A 77 1.37 9.49 7.49
CA TYR A 77 0.69 9.00 6.29
C TYR A 77 1.49 7.92 5.54
N ASP A 78 2.77 8.17 5.29
CA ASP A 78 3.67 7.33 4.50
C ASP A 78 4.36 6.22 5.32
N TYR A 79 4.46 6.33 6.65
CA TYR A 79 5.10 5.29 7.46
C TYR A 79 4.13 4.38 8.22
N ASP A 80 2.93 4.88 8.51
CA ASP A 80 1.96 4.17 9.34
C ASP A 80 0.68 3.86 8.55
N PHE A 81 0.02 4.88 7.98
CA PHE A 81 -1.27 4.70 7.33
C PHE A 81 -1.19 3.86 6.05
N VAL A 82 -0.36 4.24 5.07
CA VAL A 82 -0.30 3.55 3.77
C VAL A 82 0.08 2.06 3.91
N PRO A 83 1.09 1.67 4.72
CA PRO A 83 1.38 0.26 4.95
C PRO A 83 0.21 -0.51 5.59
N ALA A 84 -0.44 0.08 6.61
CA ALA A 84 -1.59 -0.53 7.28
C ALA A 84 -2.80 -0.66 6.34
N TRP A 85 -3.06 0.37 5.54
CA TRP A 85 -4.11 0.39 4.53
C TRP A 85 -3.87 -0.70 3.47
N LEU A 86 -2.63 -0.84 2.99
CA LEU A 86 -2.27 -1.89 2.03
C LEU A 86 -2.48 -3.28 2.63
N SER A 87 -2.06 -3.52 3.87
CA SER A 87 -2.31 -4.79 4.59
C SER A 87 -3.80 -5.14 4.58
N ALA A 88 -4.63 -4.20 5.01
CA ALA A 88 -6.08 -4.38 5.04
C ALA A 88 -6.67 -4.61 3.63
N HIS A 89 -6.16 -3.94 2.61
CA HIS A 89 -6.60 -4.09 1.23
C HIS A 89 -6.29 -5.48 0.66
N LEU A 90 -5.10 -6.01 0.94
CA LEU A 90 -4.66 -7.33 0.48
C LEU A 90 -5.55 -8.45 1.05
N LEU A 91 -5.86 -8.37 2.34
CA LEU A 91 -6.77 -9.32 3.00
C LEU A 91 -8.19 -9.32 2.40
N GLN A 92 -8.67 -8.17 1.92
CA GLN A 92 -10.02 -8.05 1.37
C GLN A 92 -10.15 -8.58 -0.06
N ARG A 93 -9.06 -8.56 -0.86
CA ARG A 93 -9.14 -8.86 -2.30
C ARG A 93 -8.43 -10.14 -2.73
N GLY A 94 -7.63 -10.77 -1.85
CA GLY A 94 -6.94 -12.03 -2.16
C GLY A 94 -6.08 -11.94 -3.43
N ILE A 95 -5.40 -10.81 -3.61
CA ILE A 95 -4.58 -10.50 -4.80
C ILE A 95 -3.15 -10.95 -4.58
#